data_AF-A0A9E4XTP7-F1
#
_entry.id   AF-A0A9E4XTP7-F1
#
_cell.length_a   1.000
_cell.length_b   1.000
_cell.length_c   1.000
_cell.angle_alpha   90.00
_cell.angle_beta   90.00
_cell.angle_gamma   90.00
#
_symmetry.space_group_name_H-M   'P 1'
#
loop_
_entity.id
_entity.type
_entity.pdbx_description
1 polymer ?
#
loop_
_entity_poly.entity_id
_entity_poly.type
_entity_poly.pdbx_seq_one_letter_code
_entity_poly.pdbx_strand_id
1 'polypeptide(L)'
;MPKDPRNPDDLSIEELEAILARKKLEARGARLRRFRKSGRALRVRRDVDLQVGIESYRATPETTAESGVQKAKRNSTGASKLLLGVEIAAVMGLLFVLFSGVGAVKSLNQEVAEARLLPSPTPIIRAVVLPSGHTPPSSPGGARPNDAEIPANLRPLVQSMPAPEIPKSSPAHAQRIFIPALWDSPAPVVQGDGWEQL
;
A
#
# COMPACT_ATOMS: atom_id res chain seq x y z
N MET A 1 22.70 -49.86 3.45
CA MET A 1 23.59 -48.74 3.04
C MET A 1 25.01 -49.19 3.29
N PRO A 2 25.91 -49.09 2.30
CA PRO A 2 27.32 -49.36 2.54
C PRO A 2 27.84 -48.31 3.52
N LYS A 3 28.19 -48.73 4.73
CA LYS A 3 28.95 -47.91 5.68
C LYS A 3 30.37 -47.87 5.14
N ASP A 4 30.93 -46.68 4.98
CA ASP A 4 32.37 -46.55 4.72
C ASP A 4 33.09 -47.11 5.96
N PRO A 5 33.95 -48.14 5.81
CA PRO A 5 34.60 -48.80 6.95
C PRO A 5 35.74 -47.98 7.57
N ARG A 6 36.08 -46.82 7.02
CA ARG A 6 37.15 -45.94 7.51
C ARG A 6 36.75 -45.22 8.80
N ASN A 7 37.70 -45.05 9.71
CA ASN A 7 37.51 -44.39 11.01
C ASN A 7 37.33 -42.86 10.78
N PRO A 8 36.47 -42.15 11.54
CA PRO A 8 36.16 -40.74 11.28
C PRO A 8 37.37 -39.80 11.31
N ASP A 9 38.40 -40.16 12.08
CA ASP A 9 39.61 -39.36 12.26
C ASP A 9 40.55 -39.40 11.03
N ASP A 10 40.35 -40.38 10.14
CA ASP A 10 41.12 -40.53 8.90
C ASP A 10 40.45 -39.83 7.70
N LEU A 11 39.24 -39.29 7.87
CA LEU A 11 38.51 -38.59 6.82
C LEU A 11 38.85 -37.11 6.84
N SER A 12 38.96 -36.51 5.65
CA SER A 12 39.05 -35.06 5.56
C SER A 12 37.74 -34.41 6.02
N ILE A 13 37.82 -33.15 6.47
CA ILE A 13 36.65 -32.37 6.93
C ILE A 13 35.58 -32.31 5.82
N GLU A 14 36.00 -32.14 4.58
CA GLU A 14 35.13 -32.08 3.40
C GLU A 14 34.38 -33.41 3.16
N GLU A 15 35.04 -34.54 3.38
CA GLU A 15 34.41 -35.86 3.27
C GLU A 15 33.39 -36.09 4.40
N LEU A 16 33.71 -35.67 5.62
CA LEU A 16 32.79 -35.72 6.76
C LEU A 16 31.54 -34.85 6.50
N GLU A 17 31.72 -33.65 5.96
CA GLU A 17 30.61 -32.77 5.57
C GLU A 17 29.76 -33.39 4.46
N ALA A 18 30.36 -34.00 3.45
CA ALA A 18 29.65 -34.67 2.37
C ALA A 18 28.82 -35.86 2.89
N ILE A 19 29.39 -36.65 3.81
CA ILE A 19 28.70 -37.77 4.46
C ILE A 19 27.54 -37.27 5.33
N LEU A 20 27.74 -36.20 6.10
CA LEU A 20 26.69 -35.58 6.91
C LEU A 20 25.58 -34.99 6.05
N ALA A 21 25.91 -34.31 4.94
CA ALA A 21 24.95 -33.76 4.01
C ALA A 21 24.06 -34.85 3.40
N ARG A 22 24.66 -35.97 2.97
CA ARG A 22 23.91 -37.14 2.46
C ARG A 22 22.99 -37.72 3.54
N LYS A 23 23.48 -37.93 4.76
CA LYS A 23 22.69 -38.45 5.89
C LYS A 23 21.53 -37.52 6.25
N LYS A 24 21.74 -36.21 6.22
CA LYS A 24 20.71 -35.19 6.49
C LYS A 24 19.62 -35.20 5.40
N LEU A 25 20.01 -35.34 4.13
CA LEU A 25 19.08 -35.43 3.01
C LEU A 25 18.17 -36.67 3.13
N GLU A 26 18.74 -37.81 3.47
CA GLU A 26 17.99 -39.05 3.67
C GLU A 26 17.05 -38.99 4.88
N ALA A 27 17.53 -38.44 6.01
CA ALA A 27 16.70 -38.23 7.19
C ALA A 27 15.52 -37.31 6.89
N ARG A 28 15.72 -36.25 6.10
CA ARG A 28 14.65 -35.36 5.62
C ARG A 28 13.65 -36.13 4.76
N GLY A 29 14.12 -36.94 3.81
CA GLY A 29 13.27 -37.78 2.96
C GLY A 29 12.46 -38.80 3.77
N ALA A 30 13.07 -39.44 4.77
CA ALA A 30 12.39 -40.39 5.65
C ALA A 30 11.28 -39.73 6.49
N ARG A 31 11.53 -38.53 7.04
CA ARG A 31 10.52 -37.74 7.77
C ARG A 31 9.35 -37.35 6.86
N LEU A 32 9.63 -36.85 5.66
CA LEU A 32 8.60 -36.53 4.66
C LEU A 32 7.75 -37.75 4.27
N ARG A 33 8.38 -38.92 4.08
CA ARG A 33 7.63 -40.17 3.79
C ARG A 33 6.74 -40.58 4.96
N ARG A 34 7.20 -40.43 6.22
CA ARG A 34 6.39 -40.72 7.41
C ARG A 34 5.18 -39.77 7.50
N PHE A 35 5.37 -38.47 7.24
CA PHE A 35 4.28 -37.49 7.20
C PHE A 35 3.30 -37.73 6.04
N ARG A 36 3.78 -38.22 4.89
CA ARG A 36 2.93 -38.64 3.76
C ARG A 36 2.08 -39.86 4.10
N LYS A 37 2.64 -40.85 4.80
CA LYS A 37 1.90 -42.04 5.27
C LYS A 37 0.86 -41.70 6.34
N SER A 38 1.14 -40.73 7.21
CA SER A 38 0.21 -40.29 8.26
C SER A 38 -0.81 -39.23 7.80
N GLY A 39 -0.96 -39.00 6.49
CA GLY A 39 -1.92 -38.03 5.93
C GLY A 39 -1.67 -36.55 6.25
N ARG A 40 -0.54 -36.19 6.86
CA ARG A 40 -0.21 -34.81 7.30
C ARG A 40 0.76 -34.05 6.39
N ALA A 41 1.07 -34.59 5.21
CA ALA A 41 1.92 -33.92 4.24
C ALA A 41 1.09 -33.25 3.15
N LEU A 42 0.84 -31.94 3.30
CA LEU A 42 0.41 -31.09 2.21
C LEU A 42 1.49 -31.12 1.11
N ARG A 43 1.10 -31.41 -0.13
CA ARG A 43 1.95 -31.15 -1.31
C ARG A 43 2.16 -29.65 -1.37
N VAL A 44 3.23 -29.15 -0.76
CA VAL A 44 3.69 -27.79 -1.03
C VAL A 44 4.16 -27.79 -2.49
N ARG A 45 3.25 -27.37 -3.38
CA ARG A 45 3.51 -26.98 -4.75
C ARG A 45 4.42 -25.75 -4.67
N ARG A 46 5.71 -25.98 -4.47
CA ARG A 46 6.71 -24.97 -4.76
C ARG A 46 6.94 -25.03 -6.25
N ASP A 47 6.76 -23.87 -6.86
CA ASP A 47 6.88 -23.56 -8.27
C ASP A 47 5.72 -24.09 -9.10
N VAL A 48 4.62 -23.33 -9.13
CA VAL A 48 3.90 -22.84 -10.33
C VAL A 48 2.59 -22.22 -9.80
N ASP A 49 2.63 -20.93 -9.43
CA ASP A 49 1.45 -20.03 -9.32
C ASP A 49 1.93 -18.56 -9.24
N LEU A 50 2.85 -18.14 -10.12
CA LEU A 50 3.05 -16.71 -10.44
C LEU A 50 2.62 -16.34 -11.87
N GLN A 51 2.15 -17.32 -12.64
CA GLN A 51 1.59 -17.10 -13.96
C GLN A 51 0.49 -18.12 -14.12
N VAL A 52 -0.77 -17.69 -14.05
CA VAL A 52 -1.81 -17.91 -15.06
C VAL A 52 -3.09 -17.39 -14.43
N GLY A 53 -3.25 -16.08 -14.54
CA GLY A 53 -4.52 -15.39 -14.44
C GLY A 53 -4.74 -14.61 -15.73
N ILE A 54 -4.54 -15.25 -16.88
CA ILE A 54 -5.02 -14.72 -18.15
C ILE A 54 -5.56 -15.89 -18.97
N GLU A 55 -6.83 -15.74 -19.31
CA GLU A 55 -7.51 -16.29 -20.48
C GLU A 55 -7.55 -17.82 -20.60
N SER A 56 -8.65 -18.44 -20.21
CA SER A 56 -9.86 -18.47 -21.03
C SER A 56 -9.65 -19.12 -22.41
N TYR A 57 -9.69 -20.45 -22.40
CA TYR A 57 -10.28 -21.27 -23.46
C TYR A 57 -10.70 -22.57 -22.76
N ARG A 58 -11.98 -22.82 -22.43
CA ARG A 58 -13.05 -23.29 -23.35
C ARG A 58 -12.54 -24.47 -24.21
N ALA A 59 -13.09 -25.68 -24.28
CA ALA A 59 -14.23 -26.37 -23.70
C ALA A 59 -13.88 -27.89 -23.63
N THR A 60 -14.70 -28.66 -22.92
CA THR A 60 -14.62 -30.12 -22.66
C THR A 60 -14.49 -31.01 -23.90
N PRO A 61 -13.91 -32.21 -23.78
CA PRO A 61 -14.76 -33.39 -23.59
C PRO A 61 -14.26 -34.36 -22.50
N GLU A 62 -15.20 -35.01 -21.84
CA GLU A 62 -14.95 -36.20 -21.03
C GLU A 62 -14.57 -37.40 -21.91
N THR A 63 -14.00 -38.41 -21.23
CA THR A 63 -14.07 -39.84 -21.55
C THR A 63 -12.94 -40.42 -22.41
N THR A 64 -12.10 -41.18 -21.68
CA THR A 64 -11.63 -42.54 -21.99
C THR A 64 -11.03 -42.78 -23.36
N ALA A 65 -9.70 -42.98 -23.39
CA ALA A 65 -9.10 -44.25 -23.79
C ALA A 65 -7.58 -44.10 -23.85
N GLU A 66 -6.92 -45.19 -23.51
CA GLU A 66 -5.50 -45.45 -23.68
C GLU A 66 -5.03 -45.08 -25.08
N SER A 67 -3.91 -44.36 -25.18
CA SER A 67 -3.00 -44.45 -26.33
C SER A 67 -1.67 -43.77 -25.99
N GLY A 68 -0.59 -44.54 -26.12
CA GLY A 68 0.76 -44.03 -25.95
C GLY A 68 1.05 -42.93 -26.95
N VAL A 69 1.57 -41.80 -26.48
CA VAL A 69 2.13 -40.78 -27.35
C VAL A 69 3.59 -40.57 -26.96
N GLN A 70 4.45 -41.04 -27.85
CA GLN A 70 5.88 -40.81 -27.86
C GLN A 70 6.14 -39.30 -27.67
N LYS A 71 7.09 -38.95 -26.79
CA LYS A 71 7.54 -37.57 -26.61
C LYS A 71 8.12 -37.08 -27.94
N ALA A 72 7.32 -36.36 -28.72
CA ALA A 72 7.74 -35.73 -29.95
C ALA A 72 8.82 -34.69 -29.61
N LYS A 73 10.07 -35.05 -29.90
CA LYS A 73 11.21 -34.13 -29.88
C LYS A 73 10.95 -33.13 -31.01
N ARG A 74 10.32 -31.99 -30.68
CA ARG A 74 9.88 -31.02 -31.68
C ARG A 74 11.03 -30.09 -32.04
N ASN A 75 11.68 -30.43 -33.14
CA ASN A 75 12.73 -29.64 -33.77
C ASN A 75 12.06 -28.47 -34.50
N SER A 76 11.67 -27.39 -33.84
CA SER A 76 11.05 -26.23 -34.51
C SER A 76 11.92 -24.99 -34.42
N THR A 77 13.11 -25.07 -35.01
CA THR A 77 14.07 -23.96 -35.12
C THR A 77 13.47 -22.73 -35.82
N GLY A 78 12.45 -22.91 -36.68
CA GLY A 78 11.73 -21.82 -37.34
C GLY A 78 10.73 -21.10 -36.43
N ALA A 79 9.94 -21.85 -35.65
CA ALA A 79 8.96 -21.27 -34.72
C ALA A 79 9.65 -20.49 -33.60
N SER A 80 10.80 -20.98 -33.12
CA SER A 80 11.62 -20.26 -32.13
C SER A 80 12.12 -18.91 -32.66
N LYS A 81 12.45 -18.81 -33.96
CA LYS A 81 12.88 -17.55 -34.58
C LYS A 81 11.74 -16.56 -34.77
N LEU A 82 10.53 -17.04 -35.11
CA LEU A 82 9.34 -16.17 -35.17
C LEU A 82 9.00 -15.60 -33.80
N LEU A 83 9.07 -16.43 -32.74
CA LEU A 83 8.83 -15.99 -31.37
C LEU A 83 9.82 -14.89 -30.96
N LEU A 84 11.10 -15.06 -31.32
CA LEU A 84 12.14 -14.05 -31.10
C LEU A 84 11.91 -12.76 -31.90
N GLY A 85 11.38 -12.85 -33.12
CA GLY A 85 11.00 -11.67 -33.91
C GLY A 85 9.87 -10.87 -33.26
N VAL A 86 8.85 -11.56 -32.73
CA VAL A 86 7.74 -10.94 -32.00
C VAL A 86 8.25 -10.27 -30.71
N GLU A 87 9.15 -10.92 -29.99
CA GLU A 87 9.77 -10.36 -28.80
C GLU A 87 10.53 -9.07 -29.10
N ILE A 88 11.35 -9.05 -30.15
CA ILE A 88 12.08 -7.85 -30.57
C ILE A 88 11.09 -6.74 -30.97
N ALA A 89 10.03 -7.06 -31.71
CA ALA A 89 9.00 -6.09 -32.08
C ALA A 89 8.29 -5.52 -30.84
N ALA A 90 8.00 -6.35 -29.84
CA ALA A 90 7.40 -5.91 -28.58
C ALA A 90 8.33 -4.95 -27.80
N VAL A 91 9.62 -5.26 -27.71
CA VAL A 91 10.61 -4.38 -27.06
C VAL A 91 10.74 -3.05 -27.81
N MET A 92 10.83 -3.09 -29.14
CA MET A 92 10.88 -1.88 -29.98
C MET A 92 9.61 -1.03 -29.83
N GLY A 93 8.44 -1.68 -29.81
CA GLY A 93 7.15 -1.02 -29.56
C GLY A 93 7.08 -0.38 -28.18
N LEU A 94 7.56 -1.07 -27.14
CA LEU A 94 7.62 -0.52 -25.79
C LEU A 94 8.53 0.71 -25.72
N LEU A 95 9.71 0.64 -26.34
CA LEU A 95 10.62 1.78 -26.44
C LEU A 95 9.96 2.96 -27.17
N PHE A 96 9.29 2.69 -28.28
CA PHE A 96 8.55 3.72 -29.03
C PHE A 96 7.50 4.42 -28.14
N VAL A 97 6.67 3.65 -27.43
CA VAL A 97 5.65 4.20 -26.51
C VAL A 97 6.28 5.04 -25.41
N LEU A 98 7.41 4.60 -24.83
CA LEU A 98 8.13 5.34 -23.79
C LEU A 98 8.64 6.70 -24.32
N PHE A 99 9.28 6.71 -25.49
CA PHE A 99 9.79 7.96 -26.07
C PHE A 99 8.66 8.93 -26.46
N SER A 100 7.59 8.43 -27.08
CA SER A 100 6.41 9.24 -27.38
C SER A 100 5.74 9.78 -26.12
N GLY A 101 5.62 8.96 -25.07
CA GLY A 101 5.02 9.35 -23.79
C GLY A 101 5.81 10.45 -23.08
N VAL A 102 7.14 10.36 -23.03
CA VAL A 102 8.00 11.41 -22.46
C VAL A 102 7.86 12.71 -23.23
N GLY A 103 7.74 12.66 -24.57
CA GLY A 103 7.47 13.82 -25.41
C GLY A 103 6.14 14.50 -25.05
N ALA A 104 5.06 13.71 -24.96
CA ALA A 104 3.73 14.20 -24.62
C ALA A 104 3.67 14.82 -23.21
N VAL A 105 4.28 14.19 -22.21
CA VAL A 105 4.32 14.75 -20.85
C VAL A 105 5.07 16.08 -20.83
N LYS A 106 6.17 16.21 -21.59
CA LYS A 106 6.91 17.48 -21.68
C LYS A 106 6.08 18.58 -22.34
N SER A 107 5.37 18.31 -23.43
CA SER A 107 4.53 19.32 -24.08
C SER A 107 3.36 19.73 -23.20
N LEU A 108 2.68 18.78 -22.56
CA LEU A 108 1.59 19.07 -21.61
C LEU A 108 2.07 19.92 -20.44
N ASN A 109 3.24 19.62 -19.88
CA ASN A 109 3.80 20.42 -18.79
C ASN A 109 4.12 21.85 -19.22
N GLN A 110 4.56 22.05 -20.47
CA GLN A 110 4.77 23.39 -21.04
C GLN A 110 3.44 24.14 -21.21
N GLU A 111 2.45 23.50 -21.81
CA GLU A 111 1.10 24.09 -22.01
C GLU A 111 0.43 24.44 -20.67
N VAL A 112 0.51 23.57 -19.66
CA VAL A 112 -0.03 23.84 -18.32
C VAL A 112 0.74 24.95 -17.62
N ALA A 113 2.07 25.02 -17.79
CA ALA A 113 2.88 26.11 -17.23
C ALA A 113 2.50 27.46 -17.84
N GLU A 114 2.27 27.52 -19.15
CA GLU A 114 1.78 28.70 -19.85
C GLU A 114 0.37 29.08 -19.39
N ALA A 115 -0.54 28.11 -19.28
CA ALA A 115 -1.91 28.33 -18.82
C ALA A 115 -1.98 28.86 -17.38
N ARG A 116 -1.01 28.49 -16.53
CA ARG A 116 -0.93 28.96 -15.14
C ARG A 116 -0.50 30.43 -15.02
N LEU A 117 0.07 31.02 -16.08
CA LEU A 117 0.36 32.46 -16.13
C LEU A 117 -0.90 33.30 -16.36
N LEU A 118 -1.99 32.68 -16.87
CA LEU A 118 -3.28 33.35 -16.88
C LEU A 118 -3.84 33.38 -15.44
N PRO A 119 -4.47 34.48 -15.03
CA PRO A 119 -5.08 34.56 -13.71
C PRO A 119 -6.08 33.42 -13.54
N SER A 120 -5.91 32.62 -12.49
CA SER A 120 -6.88 31.59 -12.14
C SER A 120 -8.21 32.29 -11.87
N PRO A 121 -9.31 31.92 -12.56
CA PRO A 121 -10.60 32.57 -12.37
C PRO A 121 -10.95 32.48 -10.89
N THR A 122 -10.96 33.64 -10.24
CA THR A 122 -11.23 33.73 -8.81
C THR A 122 -12.67 33.27 -8.61
N PRO A 123 -12.91 32.16 -7.87
CA PRO A 123 -14.27 31.76 -7.61
C PRO A 123 -14.95 32.89 -6.83
N ILE A 124 -16.10 33.35 -7.33
CA ILE A 124 -16.92 34.35 -6.65
C ILE A 124 -17.58 33.64 -5.46
N ILE A 125 -16.88 33.58 -4.32
CA ILE A 125 -17.45 33.08 -3.06
C ILE A 125 -18.21 34.25 -2.42
N ARG A 126 -19.54 34.28 -2.57
CA ARG A 126 -20.41 35.16 -1.77
C ARG A 126 -20.69 34.52 -0.41
N ALA A 127 -19.77 34.68 0.53
CA ALA A 127 -20.05 34.38 1.94
C ALA A 127 -20.88 35.55 2.52
N VAL A 128 -22.20 35.41 2.52
CA VAL A 128 -23.11 36.47 3.00
C VAL A 128 -23.06 36.63 4.52
N VAL A 129 -22.80 35.56 5.28
CA VAL A 129 -22.43 35.60 6.71
C VAL A 129 -21.69 34.30 6.99
N LEU A 130 -20.47 34.36 7.53
CA LEU A 130 -19.87 33.16 8.11
C LEU A 130 -20.55 32.95 9.47
N PRO A 131 -21.10 31.77 9.78
CA PRO A 131 -21.63 31.52 11.12
C PRO A 131 -20.46 31.63 12.10
N SER A 132 -20.43 32.68 12.91
CA SER A 132 -19.40 32.85 13.93
C SER A 132 -19.73 31.97 15.14
N GLY A 133 -21.00 31.63 15.37
CA GLY A 133 -21.45 30.92 16.56
C GLY A 133 -21.30 31.73 17.86
N HIS A 134 -20.78 32.96 17.79
CA HIS A 134 -20.58 33.87 18.91
C HIS A 134 -20.94 35.31 18.51
N THR A 135 -21.49 36.07 19.45
CA THR A 135 -21.68 37.52 19.24
C THR A 135 -20.31 38.22 19.27
N PRO A 136 -20.12 39.28 18.47
CA PRO A 136 -18.85 40.01 18.47
C PRO A 136 -18.61 40.68 19.84
N PRO A 137 -17.35 40.85 20.26
CA PRO A 137 -17.02 41.48 21.55
C PRO A 137 -17.50 42.93 21.67
N SER A 138 -17.80 43.59 20.53
CA SER A 138 -18.39 44.92 20.46
C SER A 138 -19.92 44.95 20.63
N SER A 139 -20.59 43.81 20.76
CA SER A 139 -22.04 43.73 20.91
C SER A 139 -22.49 44.07 22.35
N PRO A 140 -23.68 44.63 22.56
CA PRO A 140 -24.25 44.80 23.90
C PRO A 140 -24.38 43.44 24.61
N GLY A 141 -23.68 43.27 25.73
CA GLY A 141 -23.56 41.99 26.43
C GLY A 141 -22.29 41.18 26.11
N GLY A 142 -21.39 41.74 25.29
CA GLY A 142 -20.07 41.16 25.02
C GLY A 142 -20.10 39.94 24.11
N ALA A 143 -18.97 39.22 24.09
CA ALA A 143 -18.86 37.95 23.38
C ALA A 143 -19.59 36.86 24.18
N ARG A 144 -20.58 36.22 23.56
CA ARG A 144 -21.36 35.10 24.11
C ARG A 144 -21.74 34.14 22.98
N PRO A 145 -22.12 32.89 23.27
CA PRO A 145 -22.63 32.00 22.23
C PRO A 145 -23.86 32.62 21.55
N ASN A 146 -23.90 32.54 20.22
CA ASN A 146 -25.01 33.08 19.46
C ASN A 146 -26.07 32.00 19.18
N ASP A 147 -26.92 31.71 20.18
CA ASP A 147 -28.02 30.74 20.03
C ASP A 147 -29.05 31.16 18.97
N ALA A 148 -29.06 32.43 18.55
CA ALA A 148 -29.94 32.92 17.51
C ALA A 148 -29.58 32.36 16.12
N GLU A 149 -28.31 31.97 15.90
CA GLU A 149 -27.86 31.30 14.67
C GLU A 149 -28.32 29.84 14.58
N ILE A 150 -28.68 29.22 15.72
CA ILE A 150 -29.12 27.83 15.75
C ILE A 150 -30.58 27.74 15.28
N PRO A 151 -30.89 26.93 14.25
CA PRO A 151 -32.26 26.68 13.81
C PRO A 151 -33.15 26.19 14.96
N ALA A 152 -34.38 26.71 15.04
CA ALA A 152 -35.28 26.47 16.18
C ALA A 152 -35.53 24.97 16.47
N ASN A 153 -35.58 24.14 15.44
CA ASN A 153 -35.76 22.69 15.55
C ASN A 153 -34.52 21.95 16.12
N LEU A 154 -33.33 22.56 16.03
CA LEU A 154 -32.07 21.97 16.49
C LEU A 154 -31.66 22.45 17.89
N ARG A 155 -32.22 23.57 18.37
CA ARG A 155 -31.90 24.12 19.71
C ARG A 155 -32.05 23.10 20.84
N PRO A 156 -33.16 22.32 20.92
CA PRO A 156 -33.31 21.35 22.01
C PRO A 156 -32.25 20.25 21.95
N LEU A 157 -31.83 19.84 20.74
CA LEU A 157 -30.82 18.81 20.54
C LEU A 157 -29.44 19.31 21.00
N VAL A 158 -29.05 20.52 20.59
CA VAL A 158 -27.76 21.12 20.99
C VAL A 158 -27.69 21.34 22.50
N GLN A 159 -28.77 21.83 23.12
CA GLN A 159 -28.85 22.03 24.57
C GLN A 159 -28.83 20.72 25.36
N SER A 160 -29.24 19.60 24.75
CA SER A 160 -29.18 18.27 25.37
C SER A 160 -27.81 17.60 25.25
N MET A 161 -26.88 18.16 24.46
CA MET A 161 -25.55 17.58 24.32
C MET A 161 -24.76 17.78 25.63
N PRO A 162 -24.04 16.76 26.11
CA PRO A 162 -23.16 16.92 27.24
C PRO A 162 -22.02 17.89 26.88
N ALA A 163 -21.63 18.73 27.85
CA ALA A 163 -20.45 19.58 27.69
C ALA A 163 -19.21 18.69 27.42
N PRO A 164 -18.32 19.08 26.49
CA PRO A 164 -17.10 18.34 26.23
C PRO A 164 -16.24 18.29 27.50
N GLU A 165 -15.63 17.14 27.77
CA GLU A 165 -14.71 17.01 28.89
C GLU A 165 -13.42 17.77 28.58
N ILE A 166 -13.08 18.76 29.43
CA ILE A 166 -11.81 19.47 29.32
C ILE A 166 -10.69 18.50 29.70
N PRO A 167 -9.64 18.33 28.87
CA PRO A 167 -8.54 17.44 29.20
C PRO A 167 -7.90 17.87 30.53
N LYS A 168 -7.44 16.91 31.35
CA LYS A 168 -6.71 17.21 32.59
C LYS A 168 -5.34 17.80 32.27
N SER A 169 -4.89 18.80 33.02
CA SER A 169 -3.56 19.39 32.86
C SER A 169 -2.48 18.32 32.93
N SER A 170 -1.61 18.28 31.92
CA SER A 170 -0.39 17.49 31.91
C SER A 170 0.77 18.36 32.40
N PRO A 171 1.81 17.78 33.04
CA PRO A 171 3.06 18.48 33.32
C PRO A 171 3.71 19.12 32.08
N ALA A 172 3.39 18.63 30.88
CA ALA A 172 3.88 19.17 29.61
C ALA A 172 2.98 20.27 29.01
N HIS A 173 2.04 20.85 29.76
CA HIS A 173 1.17 21.91 29.26
C HIS A 173 1.96 23.18 28.89
N ALA A 174 1.74 23.68 27.67
CA ALA A 174 2.36 24.91 27.21
C ALA A 174 1.83 26.09 28.03
N GLN A 175 2.72 26.97 28.49
CA GLN A 175 2.33 28.16 29.28
C GLN A 175 2.26 29.43 28.46
N ARG A 176 3.02 29.51 27.34
CA ARG A 176 3.11 30.71 26.50
C ARG A 176 3.27 30.32 25.03
N ILE A 177 2.68 31.14 24.16
CA ILE A 177 2.82 31.04 22.72
C ILE A 177 3.33 32.36 22.15
N PHE A 178 4.25 32.29 21.19
CA PHE A 178 4.79 33.46 20.51
C PHE A 178 4.76 33.24 19.00
N ILE A 179 4.13 34.17 18.29
CA ILE A 179 4.02 34.15 16.82
C ILE A 179 4.58 35.48 16.30
N PRO A 180 5.88 35.53 15.93
CA PRO A 180 6.58 36.79 15.60
C PRO A 180 5.97 37.56 14.43
N ALA A 181 5.28 36.87 13.52
CA ALA A 181 4.63 37.49 12.36
C ALA A 181 3.30 38.18 12.71
N LEU A 182 2.74 37.90 13.89
CA LEU A 182 1.42 38.39 14.32
C LEU A 182 1.49 39.28 15.57
N TRP A 183 2.45 39.04 16.47
CA TRP A 183 2.55 39.72 17.76
C TRP A 183 3.98 40.14 18.09
N ASP A 184 4.11 41.26 18.79
CA ASP A 184 5.39 41.75 19.33
C ASP A 184 5.75 41.13 20.70
N SER A 185 4.82 40.38 21.32
CA SER A 185 5.05 39.75 22.63
C SER A 185 4.35 38.39 22.78
N PRO A 186 4.88 37.49 23.63
CA PRO A 186 4.30 36.17 23.88
C PRO A 186 3.02 36.22 24.73
N ALA A 187 1.95 35.57 24.26
CA ALA A 187 0.66 35.44 24.92
C ALA A 187 0.62 34.23 25.89
N PRO A 188 -0.14 34.29 27.00
CA PRO A 188 -0.34 33.14 27.88
C PRO A 188 -1.23 32.08 27.21
N VAL A 189 -0.97 30.81 27.51
CA VAL A 189 -1.83 29.68 27.13
C VAL A 189 -2.53 29.21 28.41
N VAL A 190 -3.86 29.29 28.42
CA VAL A 190 -4.70 28.87 29.53
C VAL A 190 -5.43 27.59 29.13
N GLN A 191 -5.60 26.66 30.07
CA GLN A 191 -6.31 25.42 29.80
C GLN A 191 -7.81 25.61 29.95
N GLY A 192 -8.54 25.27 28.89
CA GLY A 192 -10.00 25.32 28.82
C GLY A 192 -10.46 26.22 27.68
N ASP A 193 -11.77 26.39 27.61
CA ASP A 193 -12.49 27.19 26.63
C ASP A 193 -13.52 28.12 27.30
N GLY A 194 -13.29 28.44 28.57
CA GLY A 194 -14.14 29.35 29.35
C GLY A 194 -14.07 30.80 28.86
N TRP A 195 -15.13 31.56 29.11
CA TRP A 195 -15.23 32.96 28.68
C TRP A 195 -14.17 33.86 29.30
N GLU A 196 -13.77 33.58 30.53
CA GLU A 196 -12.72 34.31 31.24
C GLU A 196 -11.30 33.97 30.72
N GLN A 197 -11.19 32.98 29.83
CA GLN A 197 -9.94 32.46 29.29
C GLN A 197 -9.68 32.94 27.85
N LEU A 198 -10.65 33.62 27.23
CA LEU A 198 -10.62 34.22 25.89
C LEU A 198 -10.30 35.72 25.96
#